data_AF-A0A1Q3HLX5-F1
#
_entry.id   AF-A0A1Q3HLX5-F1
#
_cell.length_a   1.000
_cell.length_b   1.000
_cell.length_c   1.000
_cell.angle_alpha   90.00
_cell.angle_beta   90.00
_cell.angle_gamma   90.00
#
_symmetry.space_group_name_H-M   'P 1'
#
loop_
_entity.id
_entity.type
_entity.pdbx_description
1 polymer ?
#
loop_
_entity_poly.entity_id
_entity_poly.type
_entity_poly.pdbx_seq_one_letter_code
_entity_poly.pdbx_strand_id
1 'polypeptide(L)' 'MPGGDPRDHIPDVRDGLTRAERIILHTLHQLERERGGRSVPTAMLYGYVVERLDIGPGEFQDILTRLVGRRVP' A
#
# COMPACT_ATOMS: atom_id res chain seq x y z
N MET A 1 -16.67 10.03 8.06
CA MET A 1 -15.98 8.78 8.40
C MET A 1 -16.41 7.72 7.38
N PRO A 2 -15.75 7.59 6.23
CA PRO A 2 -16.19 6.61 5.25
C PRO A 2 -15.66 5.22 5.67
N GLY A 3 -16.56 4.41 6.22
CA GLY A 3 -16.84 3.07 5.70
C GLY A 3 -15.78 1.96 5.69
N GLY A 4 -14.64 2.06 6.40
CA GLY A 4 -13.72 0.94 6.55
C GLY A 4 -14.26 -0.16 7.47
N ASP A 5 -14.15 -1.42 7.08
CA ASP A 5 -14.33 -2.55 8.00
C ASP A 5 -13.30 -2.42 9.13
N PRO A 6 -13.66 -2.51 10.42
CA PRO A 6 -12.70 -2.40 11.52
C PRO A 6 -11.49 -3.34 11.40
N ARG A 7 -11.67 -4.48 10.70
CA ARG A 7 -10.61 -5.45 10.41
C ARG A 7 -9.54 -4.92 9.46
N ASP A 8 -9.85 -3.91 8.66
CA ASP A 8 -8.90 -3.32 7.71
C ASP A 8 -7.73 -2.62 8.42
N HIS A 9 -7.92 -2.23 9.69
CA HIS A 9 -6.91 -1.61 10.53
C HIS A 9 -6.20 -2.60 11.48
N ILE A 10 -6.64 -3.86 11.54
CA ILE A 10 -6.03 -4.88 12.40
C ILE A 10 -4.92 -5.58 11.62
N PRO A 11 -3.65 -5.52 12.10
CA PRO A 11 -2.56 -6.25 11.47
C PRO A 11 -2.75 -7.76 11.58
N ASP A 12 -2.46 -8.50 10.50
CA ASP A 12 -2.47 -9.96 10.53
C ASP A 12 -1.29 -10.51 11.35
N VAL A 13 -1.52 -11.56 12.13
CA VAL A 13 -0.51 -12.15 13.02
C VAL A 13 0.68 -12.78 12.29
N ARG A 14 0.53 -13.11 11.00
CA ARG A 14 1.56 -13.80 10.22
C ARG A 14 2.60 -12.85 9.66
N ASP A 15 2.15 -11.70 9.18
CA ASP A 15 2.98 -10.74 8.44
C ASP A 15 3.03 -9.35 9.09
N GLY A 16 2.19 -9.06 10.09
CA GLY A 16 2.09 -7.76 10.73
C GLY A 16 1.52 -6.67 9.80
N LEU A 17 0.92 -7.05 8.67
CA LEU A 17 0.39 -6.12 7.69
C LEU A 17 -1.12 -5.94 7.87
N THR A 18 -1.56 -4.69 7.74
CA THR A 18 -2.98 -4.38 7.56
C THR A 18 -3.44 -4.80 6.16
N ARG A 19 -4.76 -4.80 5.94
CA ARG A 19 -5.31 -5.09 4.61
C ARG A 19 -4.79 -4.11 3.55
N ALA A 20 -4.73 -2.83 3.89
CA ALA A 20 -4.25 -1.78 2.98
C ALA A 20 -2.78 -1.98 2.59
N GLU A 21 -1.93 -2.29 3.56
CA GLU A 21 -0.50 -2.57 3.34
C GLU A 21 -0.28 -3.75 2.42
N ARG A 22 -1.02 -4.86 2.65
CA ARG A 22 -0.93 -6.05 1.83
C ARG A 22 -1.35 -5.78 0.38
N ILE A 23 -2.41 -5.01 0.19
CA ILE A 23 -2.87 -4.62 -1.15
C ILE A 23 -1.81 -3.76 -1.84
N ILE A 24 -1.26 -2.76 -1.16
CA ILE A 24 -0.21 -1.90 -1.72
C ILE A 24 1.02 -2.72 -2.15
N LEU A 25 1.52 -3.62 -1.29
CA LEU A 25 2.66 -4.48 -1.61
C LEU A 25 2.35 -5.46 -2.76
N HIS A 26 1.14 -6.04 -2.77
CA HIS A 26 0.74 -6.95 -3.84
C HIS A 26 0.65 -6.22 -5.19
N THR A 27 0.03 -5.04 -5.23
CA THR A 27 -0.06 -4.20 -6.43
C THR A 27 1.32 -3.76 -6.90
N LEU A 28 2.20 -3.32 -5.98
CA LEU A 28 3.58 -2.98 -6.32
C LEU A 28 4.28 -4.17 -7.00
N HIS A 29 4.20 -5.36 -6.41
CA HIS A 29 4.80 -6.56 -6.96
C HIS A 29 4.27 -6.91 -8.36
N GLN A 30 2.95 -6.78 -8.59
CA GLN A 30 2.35 -7.01 -9.91
C GLN A 30 2.88 -6.01 -10.94
N LEU A 31 2.88 -4.72 -10.61
CA LEU A 31 3.35 -3.66 -11.51
C LEU A 31 4.85 -3.79 -11.82
N GLU A 32 5.68 -4.17 -10.86
CA GLU A 32 7.10 -4.43 -11.10
C GLU A 32 7.29 -5.56 -12.13
N ARG A 33 6.53 -6.66 -12.02
CA ARG A 33 6.59 -7.78 -12.97
C ARG A 33 6.16 -7.36 -14.38
N GLU A 34 5.06 -6.61 -14.48
CA GLU A 34 4.56 -6.09 -15.76
C GLU A 34 5.58 -5.16 -16.43
N ARG A 35 6.35 -4.41 -15.63
CA ARG A 35 7.40 -3.50 -16.13
C ARG A 35 8.77 -4.17 -16.27
N GLY A 36 8.85 -5.49 -16.17
CA GLY A 36 10.11 -6.24 -16.32
C GLY A 36 11.14 -5.92 -15.23
N GLY A 37 10.69 -5.75 -13.98
CA GLY A 37 11.53 -5.46 -12.82
C GLY A 37 11.96 -3.99 -12.69
N ARG A 38 11.37 -3.08 -13.47
CA ARG A 38 11.65 -1.64 -13.35
C ARG A 38 10.85 -1.02 -12.21
N SER A 39 11.45 -0.01 -11.56
CA SER A 39 10.80 0.79 -10.52
C SER A 39 9.43 1.30 -10.95
N VAL A 40 8.45 1.17 -10.06
CA VAL A 40 7.06 1.61 -10.29
C VAL A 40 6.91 3.04 -9.77
N PRO A 41 6.50 4.00 -10.62
CA PRO A 41 6.25 5.36 -10.16
C PRO A 41 5.16 5.40 -9.08
N THR A 42 5.38 6.15 -8.00
CA THR A 42 4.43 6.26 -6.87
C THR A 42 3.03 6.69 -7.32
N ALA A 43 2.93 7.62 -8.27
CA ALA A 43 1.64 8.06 -8.82
C ALA A 43 0.92 6.93 -9.59
N MET A 44 1.67 6.06 -10.28
CA MET A 44 1.12 4.89 -10.94
C MET A 44 0.56 3.94 -9.87
N LEU A 45 1.37 3.57 -8.88
CA LEU A 45 0.93 2.72 -7.77
C LEU A 45 -0.34 3.26 -7.10
N TYR A 46 -0.36 4.56 -6.78
CA TYR A 46 -1.53 5.21 -6.19
C TYR A 46 -2.80 5.02 -7.03
N GLY A 47 -2.70 5.21 -8.36
CA GLY A 47 -3.83 5.02 -9.28
C GLY A 47 -4.44 3.61 -9.21
N TYR A 48 -3.61 2.57 -9.15
CA TYR A 48 -4.11 1.19 -9.02
C TYR A 48 -4.66 0.88 -7.63
N VAL A 49 -4.13 1.53 -6.59
CA VAL A 49 -4.56 1.27 -5.20
C VAL A 49 -5.92 1.90 -4.94
N VAL A 50 -6.19 3.11 -5.43
CA VAL A 50 -7.50 3.77 -5.24
C VAL A 50 -8.66 3.05 -5.94
N GLU A 51 -8.38 2.22 -6.94
CA GLU A 51 -9.39 1.33 -7.54
C GLU A 51 -9.80 0.18 -6.60
N ARG A 52 -8.97 -0.16 -5.61
CA ARG A 52 -9.15 -1.30 -4.70
C ARG A 52 -9.50 -0.88 -3.27
N LEU A 53 -9.16 0.35 -2.91
CA LEU A 53 -9.26 0.90 -1.57
C LEU A 53 -9.77 2.34 -1.64
N ASP A 54 -10.73 2.66 -0.77
CA ASP A 54 -11.12 4.05 -0.53
C ASP A 54 -10.09 4.70 0.41
N ILE A 55 -9.00 5.21 -0.16
CA ILE A 55 -7.92 5.86 0.58
C ILE A 55 -7.56 7.21 -0.04
N GLY A 56 -7.23 8.17 0.81
CA GLY A 56 -6.71 9.46 0.39
C GLY A 56 -5.22 9.40 0.04
N PRO A 57 -4.69 10.43 -0.65
CA PRO A 57 -3.28 10.51 -0.98
C PRO A 57 -2.39 10.63 0.27
N GLY A 58 -2.86 11.29 1.34
CA GLY A 58 -2.12 11.39 2.61
C GLY A 58 -1.96 10.04 3.30
N GLU A 59 -3.07 9.32 3.49
CA GLU A 59 -3.06 7.97 4.08
C GLU A 59 -2.20 6.99 3.27
N PHE A 60 -2.26 7.06 1.94
CA PHE A 60 -1.39 6.27 1.08
C PHE A 60 0.09 6.56 1.32
N GLN A 61 0.48 7.84 1.44
CA GLN A 61 1.87 8.23 1.71
C GLN A 61 2.31 7.81 3.12
N ASP A 62 1.43 7.87 4.12
CA ASP A 62 1.72 7.41 5.48
C ASP A 62 1.98 5.89 5.50
N ILE A 63 1.16 5.12 4.79
CA ILE A 63 1.34 3.67 4.65
C ILE A 63 2.65 3.36 3.92
N LEU A 64 2.93 4.03 2.80
CA LEU A 64 4.21 3.85 2.10
C LEU A 64 5.39 4.16 3.02
N THR A 65 5.33 5.28 3.75
CA THR A 65 6.37 5.67 4.71
C THR A 65 6.55 4.63 5.80
N ARG A 66 5.48 3.99 6.29
CA ARG A 66 5.59 2.87 7.23
C ARG A 66 6.26 1.64 6.60
N LEU A 67 5.93 1.31 5.34
CA LEU A 67 6.46 0.13 4.65
C LEU A 67 7.92 0.29 4.21
N VAL A 68 8.31 1.46 3.71
CA VAL A 68 9.67 1.72 3.19
C VAL A 68 10.55 2.52 4.16
N GLY A 69 9.98 2.99 5.26
CA GLY A 69 10.60 3.86 6.25
C GLY A 69 11.78 3.20 6.96
N ARG A 70 12.91 3.17 6.27
CA ARG A 70 14.21 3.15 6.92
C ARG A 70 14.32 4.47 7.67
N ARG A 71 14.39 4.41 9.00
CA ARG A 71 14.84 5.54 9.83
C ARG A 71 16.16 6.02 9.22
N VAL A 72 16.13 7.16 8.54
CA VAL A 72 17.36 7.85 8.14
C VAL A 72 17.97 8.32 9.47
N PRO A 73 19.21 7.91 9.82
CA PRO A 73 19.87 8.41 11.02
C PRO A 73 20.13 9.92 10.96
#